data_AF-A0A498P306-F1
#
_entry.id   AF-A0A498P306-F1
#
_cell.length_a   1.000
_cell.length_b   1.000
_cell.length_c   1.000
_cell.angle_alpha   90.00
_cell.angle_beta   90.00
_cell.angle_gamma   90.00
#
_symmetry.space_group_name_H-M   'P 1'
#
loop_
_entity.id
_entity.type
_entity.pdbx_description
1 polymer ?
#
loop_
_entity_poly.entity_id
_entity_poly.type
_entity_poly.pdbx_seq_one_letter_code
_entity_poly.pdbx_strand_id
1 'polypeptide(L)'
;MQAQTLFHQDLFHSFEAMKTAAPGMSVKAFTAMLDQRTKQFGRTGKVNADAFQRSFLQYVYYNTEVNQLLGKEPFVCPACSPEMVAVSVDGNRKLYRFQKTNHKN
;
A
#
# COMPACT_ATOMS: atom_id res chain seq x y z
N MET A 1 16.80 -1.21 27.49
CA MET A 1 16.23 -2.25 26.61
C MET A 1 15.21 -1.56 25.70
N GLN A 2 15.56 -1.27 24.44
CA GLN A 2 14.56 -0.77 23.48
C GLN A 2 13.66 -1.94 23.12
N ALA A 3 12.40 -1.94 23.58
CA ALA A 3 11.45 -2.97 23.21
C ALA A 3 11.24 -2.95 21.70
N GLN A 4 11.70 -3.98 21.01
CA GLN A 4 11.46 -4.15 19.57
C GLN A 4 9.98 -4.41 19.38
N THR A 5 9.25 -3.44 18.83
CA THR A 5 7.83 -3.60 18.55
C THR A 5 7.69 -4.47 17.31
N LEU A 6 7.13 -5.67 17.50
CA LEU A 6 6.79 -6.58 16.40
C LEU A 6 5.36 -6.30 15.93
N PHE A 7 5.19 -6.24 14.61
CA PHE A 7 3.89 -6.07 13.98
C PHE A 7 3.55 -7.33 13.18
N HIS A 8 2.31 -7.80 13.28
CA HIS A 8 1.82 -8.90 12.47
C HIS A 8 1.63 -8.46 11.02
N GLN A 9 1.90 -9.33 10.04
CA GLN A 9 1.81 -9.00 8.62
C GLN A 9 0.39 -8.56 8.20
N ASP A 10 -0.65 -9.14 8.81
CA ASP A 10 -2.05 -8.77 8.57
C ASP A 10 -2.37 -7.31 8.89
N LEU A 11 -1.58 -6.69 9.77
CA LEU A 11 -1.69 -5.27 10.06
C LEU A 11 -1.28 -4.43 8.84
N PHE A 12 -0.27 -4.87 8.10
CA PHE A 12 0.18 -4.21 6.88
C PHE A 12 -0.83 -4.43 5.74
N HIS A 13 -1.38 -5.63 5.60
CA HIS A 13 -2.49 -5.91 4.66
C HIS A 13 -3.67 -4.96 4.91
N SER A 14 -4.06 -4.80 6.19
CA SER A 14 -5.15 -3.91 6.59
C SER A 14 -4.85 -2.44 6.26
N PHE A 15 -3.60 -2.01 6.43
CA PHE A 15 -3.19 -0.65 6.10
C PHE A 15 -3.18 -0.39 4.59
N GLU A 16 -2.68 -1.33 3.77
CA GLU A 16 -2.76 -1.22 2.31
C GLU A 16 -4.21 -1.15 1.83
N ALA A 17 -5.08 -2.04 2.34
CA ALA A 17 -6.49 -2.05 1.98
C ALA A 17 -7.16 -0.71 2.32
N MET A 18 -6.86 -0.12 3.47
CA MET A 18 -7.38 1.20 3.82
C MET A 18 -6.79 2.33 2.99
N LYS A 19 -5.53 2.26 2.56
CA LYS A 19 -5.00 3.23 1.59
C LYS A 19 -5.70 3.15 0.23
N THR A 20 -6.07 1.95 -0.20
CA THR A 20 -6.84 1.76 -1.44
C THR A 20 -8.27 2.29 -1.30
N ALA A 21 -8.95 2.00 -0.19
CA ALA A 21 -10.32 2.46 0.05
C ALA A 21 -10.40 3.97 0.38
N ALA A 22 -9.40 4.50 1.08
CA ALA A 22 -9.31 5.88 1.52
C ALA A 22 -7.89 6.43 1.26
N PRO A 23 -7.65 6.99 0.05
CA PRO A 23 -6.39 7.64 -0.34
C PRO A 23 -5.74 8.59 0.69
N GLY A 24 -6.57 9.31 1.47
CA GLY A 24 -6.11 10.23 2.51
C GLY A 24 -5.60 9.54 3.79
N MET A 25 -5.63 8.21 3.88
CA MET A 25 -5.20 7.46 5.05
C MET A 25 -3.68 7.58 5.24
N SER A 26 -3.29 8.44 6.17
CA SER A 26 -1.90 8.58 6.59
C SER A 26 -1.51 7.49 7.60
N VAL A 27 -0.21 7.23 7.69
CA VAL A 27 0.38 6.33 8.68
C VAL A 27 0.03 6.79 10.09
N LYS A 28 0.10 8.11 10.34
CA LYS A 28 -0.22 8.73 11.62
C LYS A 28 -1.69 8.53 12.00
N ALA A 29 -2.60 8.66 11.05
CA ALA A 29 -4.03 8.41 11.28
C ALA A 29 -4.28 6.93 11.59
N PHE A 30 -3.65 6.03 10.83
CA PHE A 30 -3.77 4.60 11.05
C PHE A 30 -3.22 4.16 12.41
N THR A 31 -2.02 4.59 12.78
CA THR A 31 -1.43 4.22 14.08
C THR A 31 -2.21 4.82 15.26
N ALA A 32 -2.82 6.00 15.09
CA ALA A 32 -3.73 6.56 16.10
C ALA A 32 -5.00 5.71 16.26
N MET A 33 -5.58 5.20 15.16
CA MET A 33 -6.71 4.26 15.23
C MET A 33 -6.31 2.95 15.92
N LEU A 34 -5.13 2.42 15.62
CA LEU A 34 -4.60 1.23 16.28
C LEU A 34 -4.38 1.46 17.77
N ASP A 35 -3.84 2.61 18.16
CA ASP A 35 -3.68 3.01 19.55
C ASP A 35 -5.03 3.02 20.28
N GLN A 36 -6.05 3.66 19.69
CA GLN A 36 -7.38 3.70 20.28
C GLN A 36 -7.98 2.30 20.42
N ARG A 37 -7.87 1.47 19.38
CA ARG A 37 -8.40 0.10 19.38
C ARG A 37 -7.69 -0.77 20.43
N THR A 38 -6.36 -0.73 20.49
CA THR A 38 -5.58 -1.58 21.41
C THR A 38 -5.72 -1.18 22.87
N LYS A 39 -6.03 0.09 23.17
CA LYS A 39 -6.41 0.52 24.52
C LYS A 39 -7.67 -0.20 25.03
N GLN A 40 -8.64 -0.47 24.16
CA GLN A 40 -9.83 -1.25 24.54
C GLN A 40 -9.49 -2.69 24.97
N PHE A 41 -8.32 -3.20 24.56
CA PHE A 41 -7.79 -4.51 24.94
C PHE A 41 -6.71 -4.43 26.02
N GLY A 42 -6.59 -3.30 26.74
CA GLY A 42 -5.71 -3.18 27.90
C GLY A 42 -4.25 -2.81 27.59
N ARG A 43 -3.90 -2.43 26.36
CA ARG A 43 -2.55 -1.92 26.05
C ARG A 43 -2.34 -0.54 26.70
N THR A 44 -1.25 -0.40 27.46
CA THR A 44 -0.92 0.83 28.22
C THR A 44 0.14 1.73 27.54
N GLY A 45 0.68 1.34 26.38
CA GLY A 45 1.69 2.09 25.64
C GLY A 45 1.24 2.55 24.25
N LYS A 46 1.85 3.63 23.74
CA LYS A 46 1.59 4.11 22.37
C LYS A 46 2.20 3.18 21.32
N VAL A 47 1.58 3.12 20.16
CA VAL A 47 2.11 2.50 18.95
C VAL A 47 3.17 3.44 18.39
N ASN A 48 4.37 2.91 18.21
CA ASN A 48 5.46 3.67 17.62
C ASN A 48 5.23 3.80 16.10
N ALA A 49 4.80 4.98 15.66
CA ALA A 49 4.49 5.25 14.26
C ALA A 49 5.71 5.12 13.34
N ASP A 50 6.91 5.50 13.81
CA ASP A 50 8.14 5.39 13.03
C ASP A 50 8.57 3.94 12.86
N ALA A 51 8.44 3.13 13.92
CA ALA A 51 8.69 1.70 13.84
C ALA A 51 7.70 1.02 12.90
N PHE A 52 6.41 1.37 12.98
CA PHE A 52 5.39 0.87 12.06
C PHE A 52 5.71 1.25 10.62
N GLN A 53 6.07 2.50 10.36
CA GLN A 53 6.41 2.97 9.02
C GLN A 53 7.61 2.21 8.44
N ARG A 54 8.67 2.02 9.23
CA ARG A 54 9.85 1.25 8.80
C ARG A 54 9.48 -0.19 8.46
N SER A 55 8.75 -0.88 9.33
CA SER A 55 8.32 -2.26 9.08
C SER A 55 7.35 -2.37 7.89
N PHE A 56 6.46 -1.38 7.71
CA PHE A 56 5.56 -1.33 6.56
C PHE A 56 6.33 -1.15 5.24
N LEU A 57 7.35 -0.30 5.20
CA LEU A 57 8.19 -0.13 4.01
C LEU A 57 8.96 -1.42 3.68
N GLN A 58 9.49 -2.12 4.69
CA GLN A 58 10.12 -3.43 4.50
C GLN A 58 9.15 -4.46 3.93
N TYR A 59 7.92 -4.48 4.43
CA TYR A 59 6.85 -5.34 3.91
C TYR A 59 6.53 -5.02 2.44
N VAL A 60 6.41 -3.74 2.07
CA VAL A 60 6.16 -3.32 0.67
C VAL A 60 7.32 -3.73 -0.24
N TYR A 61 8.56 -3.54 0.22
CA TYR A 61 9.75 -3.96 -0.51
C TYR A 61 9.76 -5.47 -0.75
N TYR A 62 9.57 -6.27 0.32
CA TYR A 62 9.47 -7.72 0.23
C TYR A 62 8.39 -8.18 -0.78
N ASN A 63 7.19 -7.61 -0.71
CA ASN A 63 6.12 -7.94 -1.65
C ASN A 63 6.46 -7.56 -3.10
N THR A 64 7.22 -6.49 -3.29
CA THR A 64 7.67 -6.05 -4.62
C THR A 64 8.62 -7.09 -5.21
N GLU A 65 9.63 -7.52 -4.45
CA GLU A 65 10.57 -8.57 -4.85
C GLU A 65 9.85 -9.90 -5.15
N VAL A 66 8.94 -10.32 -4.27
CA VAL A 66 8.13 -11.53 -4.48
C VAL A 66 7.30 -11.42 -5.77
N ASN A 67 6.66 -10.28 -6.02
CA ASN A 67 5.87 -10.09 -7.23
C ASN A 67 6.73 -10.14 -8.50
N GLN A 68 7.96 -9.61 -8.46
CA GLN A 68 8.91 -9.71 -9.57
C GLN A 68 9.32 -11.16 -9.83
N LEU A 69 9.66 -11.92 -8.78
CA LEU A 69 10.00 -13.34 -8.90
C LEU A 69 8.85 -14.18 -9.46
N LEU A 70 7.60 -13.77 -9.18
CA LEU A 70 6.39 -14.41 -9.72
C LEU A 70 6.01 -13.90 -11.11
N GLY A 71 6.81 -13.02 -11.73
CA GLY A 71 6.54 -12.47 -13.05
C GLY A 71 5.25 -11.63 -13.12
N LYS A 72 4.81 -11.07 -11.99
CA LYS A 72 3.66 -10.17 -11.99
C LYS A 72 4.08 -8.81 -12.52
N GLU A 73 3.33 -8.31 -13.49
CA GLU A 73 3.55 -7.01 -14.12
C GLU A 73 2.39 -6.05 -13.78
N PRO A 74 2.43 -5.32 -12.66
CA PRO A 74 1.29 -4.53 -12.16
C PRO A 74 0.89 -3.39 -13.09
N PHE A 75 1.81 -2.96 -13.96
CA PHE A 75 1.63 -1.87 -14.90
C PHE A 75 1.24 -2.34 -16.31
N VAL A 76 1.08 -3.64 -16.51
CA VAL A 76 0.60 -4.20 -17.77
C VAL A 76 -0.88 -4.52 -17.63
N CYS A 77 -1.69 -3.94 -18.52
CA CYS A 77 -3.09 -4.31 -18.65
C CYS A 77 -3.23 -5.29 -19.82
N PRO A 78 -3.56 -6.57 -19.58
CA PRO A 78 -3.72 -7.55 -20.65
C PRO A 78 -4.75 -7.13 -21.70
N ALA A 79 -5.81 -6.44 -21.29
CA ALA A 79 -6.85 -5.93 -22.19
C ALA A 79 -6.39 -4.77 -23.09
N CYS A 80 -5.28 -4.10 -22.76
CA CYS A 80 -4.74 -2.97 -23.51
C CYS A 80 -3.45 -3.31 -24.27
N SER A 81 -2.96 -4.54 -24.15
CA SER A 81 -1.78 -5.02 -24.88
C SER A 81 -2.13 -5.24 -26.37
N PRO A 82 -1.21 -4.96 -27.32
CA PRO A 82 0.16 -4.45 -27.15
C PRO A 82 0.27 -2.92 -27.11
N GLU A 83 -0.75 -2.18 -27.53
CA GLU A 83 -0.69 -0.73 -27.73
C GLU A 83 -1.16 0.05 -26.49
N MET A 84 -0.42 -0.08 -25.37
CA MET A 84 -0.66 0.69 -24.15
C MET A 84 -0.30 2.17 -24.36
N VAL A 85 -1.28 3.07 -24.21
CA VAL A 85 -1.11 4.51 -24.50
C VAL A 85 -0.40 5.27 -23.38
N ALA A 86 -0.64 4.88 -22.12
CA ALA A 86 0.18 5.17 -20.94
C ALA A 86 -0.51 4.55 -19.73
N VAL A 87 0.27 4.03 -18.78
CA VAL A 87 -0.19 3.60 -17.47
C VAL A 87 0.47 4.49 -16.44
N SER A 88 -0.33 5.37 -15.81
CA SER A 88 0.10 6.10 -14.62
C SER A 88 -0.59 5.49 -13.41
N VAL A 89 0.20 5.26 -12.37
CA VAL A 89 -0.25 4.80 -11.06
C VAL A 89 0.17 5.91 -10.11
N ASP A 90 -0.79 6.74 -9.72
CA ASP A 90 -0.56 7.70 -8.65
C ASP A 90 -0.39 6.96 -7.30
N GLY A 91 -0.07 7.68 -6.24
CA GLY A 91 0.02 7.11 -4.89
C GLY A 91 -1.25 6.38 -4.40
N ASN A 92 -2.36 6.43 -5.16
CA ASN A 92 -3.63 5.77 -4.88
C ASN A 92 -3.86 4.51 -5.72
N ARG A 93 -2.85 4.06 -6.46
CA ARG A 93 -2.94 2.89 -7.35
C ARG A 93 -4.05 2.98 -8.40
N LYS A 94 -4.48 4.20 -8.79
CA LYS A 94 -5.47 4.36 -9.86
C LYS A 94 -4.81 4.20 -11.21
N LEU A 95 -5.42 3.39 -12.07
CA LEU A 95 -4.99 3.21 -13.46
C LEU A 95 -5.68 4.23 -14.36
N TYR A 96 -4.95 5.27 -14.76
CA TYR A 96 -5.46 6.23 -15.75
C TYR A 96 -5.27 5.67 -17.16
N ARG A 97 -6.32 5.73 -17.97
CA ARG A 97 -6.31 5.33 -19.39
C ARG A 97 -6.46 6.57 -20.24
N PHE A 98 -5.54 6.80 -21.16
CA PHE A 98 -5.68 7.85 -22.16
C PHE A 98 -6.39 7.29 -23.39
N GLN A 99 -7.45 7.96 -23.83
CA GLN A 99 -8.15 7.62 -25.07
C GLN A 99 -7.23 7.93 -26.25
N LYS A 100 -7.06 6.98 -27.18
CA LYS A 100 -6.38 7.27 -28.45
C LYS A 100 -7.19 8.34 -29.19
N THR A 101 -6.54 9.45 -29.55
CA THR A 101 -7.08 10.34 -30.59
C THR A 101 -7.04 9.55 -31.90
N ASN A 102 -8.19 9.02 -32.33
CA ASN A 102 -8.32 8.50 -33.69
C ASN A 102 -8.10 9.67 -34.66
N HIS A 103 -6.86 9.86 -35.14
CA HIS A 103 -6.67 10.51 -36.44
C HIS A 103 -7.23 9.54 -37.49
N LYS A 104 -8.51 9.76 -37.84
CA LYS A 104 -9.07 9.23 -39.07
C LYS A 104 -8.34 9.93 -40.21
N ASN A 105 -7.55 9.17 -40.97
CA ASN A 105 -7.26 9.52 -42.37
C ASN A 105 -8.52 9.30 -43.20
#